data_AF-A0A920S2S4-F1
#
_entry.id   AF-A0A920S2S4-F1
#
_cell.length_a   1.000
_cell.length_b   1.000
_cell.length_c   1.000
_cell.angle_alpha   90.00
_cell.angle_beta   90.00
_cell.angle_gamma   90.00
#
_symmetry.space_group_name_H-M   'P 1'
#
loop_
_entity.id
_entity.type
_entity.pdbx_description
1 polymer ?
#
loop_
_entity_poly.entity_id
_entity_poly.type
_entity_poly.pdbx_seq_one_letter_code
_entity_poly.pdbx_strand_id
1 'polypeptide(L)'
;MISKEDQIMMETLYWWGIPTLFRCKNDPDPKNCDIALVGVPHSTGNGTTERDQHLGPRAVRNISAMLRRSHLQYGIDPWKQKKFMI
;
A
#
# COMPACT_ATOMS: atom_id res chain seq x y z
N MET A 1 19.11 -23.26 -0.51
CA MET A 1 18.06 -22.51 0.20
C MET A 1 18.54 -21.08 0.35
N ILE A 2 17.66 -20.09 0.19
CA ILE A 2 17.96 -18.69 0.48
C ILE A 2 18.22 -18.54 1.98
N SER A 3 19.25 -17.77 2.37
CA SER A 3 19.54 -17.53 3.79
C SER A 3 18.45 -16.63 4.40
N LYS A 4 18.39 -16.59 5.74
CA LYS A 4 17.44 -15.71 6.43
C LYS A 4 17.79 -14.24 6.19
N GLU A 5 19.08 -13.94 6.08
CA GLU A 5 19.63 -12.64 5.77
C GLU A 5 19.22 -12.18 4.37
N ASP A 6 19.30 -13.08 3.39
CA ASP A 6 18.84 -12.82 2.03
C ASP A 6 17.33 -12.55 1.99
N GLN A 7 16.53 -13.31 2.76
CA GLN A 7 15.08 -13.05 2.90
C GLN A 7 14.80 -11.65 3.43
N ILE A 8 15.44 -11.25 4.53
CA ILE A 8 15.24 -9.94 5.15
C ILE A 8 15.65 -8.82 4.18
N MET A 9 16.79 -8.98 3.51
CA MET A 9 17.23 -8.02 2.50
C MET A 9 16.15 -7.86 1.42
N MET A 10 15.70 -8.97 0.82
CA MET A 10 14.71 -8.92 -0.25
C MET A 10 13.37 -8.32 0.21
N GLU A 11 12.87 -8.69 1.38
CA GLU A 11 11.63 -8.13 1.95
C GLU A 11 11.72 -6.63 2.27
N THR A 12 12.94 -6.12 2.48
CA THR A 12 13.18 -4.69 2.73
C THR A 12 13.28 -3.87 1.44
N LEU A 13 13.53 -4.51 0.29
CA LEU A 13 13.57 -3.83 -1.01
C LEU A 13 12.16 -3.42 -1.44
N TYR A 14 11.93 -2.10 -1.55
CA TYR A 14 10.59 -1.59 -1.85
C TYR A 14 10.06 -2.04 -3.23
N TRP A 15 10.93 -2.44 -4.16
CA TRP A 15 10.58 -2.94 -5.49
C TRP A 15 10.41 -4.46 -5.56
N TRP A 16 10.64 -5.19 -4.46
CA TRP A 16 10.52 -6.65 -4.42
C TRP A 16 9.17 -7.12 -3.88
N GLY A 17 8.59 -8.19 -4.42
CA GLY A 17 7.30 -8.76 -3.99
C GLY A 17 6.06 -8.03 -4.55
N ILE A 18 4.85 -8.49 -4.17
CA ILE A 18 3.58 -7.98 -4.73
C ILE A 18 3.25 -6.55 -4.23
N PRO A 19 3.06 -5.56 -5.10
CA PRO A 19 2.88 -4.15 -4.71
C PRO A 19 1.42 -3.87 -4.29
N THR A 20 1.02 -4.40 -3.14
CA THR A 20 -0.16 -3.93 -2.41
C THR A 20 0.15 -2.60 -1.72
N LEU A 21 -0.86 -1.76 -1.48
CA LEU A 21 -0.72 -0.50 -0.74
C LEU A 21 -0.11 -0.78 0.65
N PHE A 22 1.03 -0.16 0.95
CA PHE A 22 1.84 -0.37 2.17
C PHE A 22 2.22 -1.82 2.47
N ARG A 23 2.24 -2.70 1.45
CA ARG A 23 2.42 -4.15 1.61
C ARG A 23 1.37 -4.82 2.50
N CYS A 24 0.14 -4.28 2.52
CA CYS A 24 -0.98 -4.91 3.22
C CYS A 24 -1.34 -6.26 2.62
N LYS A 25 -1.92 -7.12 3.47
CA LYS A 25 -2.58 -8.34 3.00
C LYS A 25 -3.73 -7.96 2.06
N ASN A 26 -3.78 -8.64 0.91
CA ASN A 26 -4.90 -8.60 -0.02
C ASN A 26 -6.00 -9.53 0.52
N ASP A 27 -7.09 -8.98 1.01
CA ASP A 27 -8.21 -9.70 1.61
C ASP A 27 -9.51 -9.04 1.17
N PRO A 28 -10.23 -9.63 0.20
CA PRO A 28 -11.36 -8.95 -0.45
C PRO A 28 -12.59 -8.82 0.44
N ASP A 29 -12.62 -9.45 1.61
CA ASP A 29 -13.74 -9.33 2.55
C ASP A 29 -13.53 -8.11 3.47
N PRO A 30 -14.31 -7.02 3.30
CA PRO A 30 -14.15 -5.82 4.11
C PRO A 30 -14.43 -6.05 5.59
N LYS A 31 -15.16 -7.13 5.96
CA LYS A 31 -15.42 -7.47 7.37
C LYS A 31 -14.16 -7.92 8.10
N ASN A 32 -13.11 -8.29 7.37
CA ASN A 32 -11.86 -8.76 7.96
C ASN A 32 -10.93 -7.62 8.42
N CYS A 33 -11.28 -6.34 8.20
CA CYS A 33 -10.45 -5.20 8.58
C CYS A 33 -11.24 -4.13 9.35
N ASP A 34 -10.52 -3.34 10.14
CA ASP A 34 -11.05 -2.11 10.72
C ASP A 34 -11.00 -0.96 9.71
N ILE A 35 -9.97 -0.96 8.86
CA ILE A 35 -9.71 0.08 7.86
C ILE A 35 -9.34 -0.59 6.53
N ALA A 36 -10.15 -0.32 5.50
CA ALA A 36 -9.92 -0.78 4.14
C ALA A 36 -9.11 0.23 3.32
N LEU A 37 -8.20 -0.27 2.51
CA LEU A 37 -7.31 0.50 1.63
C LEU A 37 -7.71 0.32 0.17
N VAL A 38 -8.69 1.12 -0.28
CA VAL A 38 -9.31 0.97 -1.61
C VAL A 38 -8.77 2.01 -2.59
N GLY A 39 -8.40 1.57 -3.78
CA GLY A 39 -8.04 2.45 -4.90
C GLY A 39 -9.11 2.42 -5.97
N VAL A 40 -9.60 3.59 -6.40
CA VAL A 40 -10.62 3.74 -7.45
C VAL A 40 -9.97 4.25 -8.73
N PRO A 41 -9.70 3.40 -9.74
CA PRO A 41 -9.02 3.78 -10.97
C PRO A 41 -10.00 4.39 -11.97
N HIS A 42 -10.48 5.60 -11.68
CA HIS A 42 -11.50 6.27 -12.47
C HIS A 42 -11.13 7.74 -12.75
N SER A 43 -11.41 8.22 -13.97
CA SER A 43 -11.10 9.59 -14.38
C SER A 43 -12.12 10.24 -15.32
N THR A 44 -13.34 9.69 -15.45
CA THR A 44 -14.35 10.23 -16.39
C THR A 44 -14.76 11.67 -16.06
N GLY A 45 -14.64 12.11 -14.80
CA GLY A 45 -14.87 13.49 -14.39
C GLY A 45 -13.88 14.52 -14.94
N ASN A 46 -12.73 14.09 -15.48
CA ASN A 46 -11.69 14.98 -16.02
C ASN A 46 -11.87 15.24 -17.52
N GLY A 47 -13.04 15.76 -17.89
CA GLY A 47 -13.41 16.02 -19.29
C GLY A 47 -12.48 17.00 -20.02
N THR A 48 -11.97 17.99 -19.30
CA THR A 48 -11.22 19.16 -19.84
C THR A 48 -9.73 19.18 -19.47
N THR A 49 -9.23 18.16 -18.77
CA THR A 49 -7.87 18.10 -18.19
C THR A 49 -7.24 16.74 -18.48
N GLU A 50 -5.96 16.53 -18.13
CA GLU A 50 -5.29 15.24 -18.24
C GLU A 50 -6.07 14.11 -17.55
N ARG A 51 -6.10 12.92 -18.18
CA ARG A 51 -6.98 11.80 -17.79
C ARG A 51 -6.26 10.62 -17.13
N ASP A 52 -4.98 10.75 -16.82
CA ASP A 52 -4.13 9.65 -16.35
C ASP A 52 -4.32 9.29 -14.86
N GLN A 53 -5.24 9.94 -14.16
CA GLN A 53 -5.51 9.66 -12.73
C GLN A 53 -6.05 8.26 -12.49
N HIS A 54 -6.63 7.60 -13.50
CA HIS A 54 -7.02 6.19 -13.43
C HIS A 54 -5.81 5.27 -13.19
N LEU A 55 -4.59 5.69 -13.55
CA LEU A 55 -3.34 4.99 -13.23
C LEU A 55 -2.86 5.26 -11.79
N GLY A 56 -3.38 6.29 -11.14
CA GLY A 56 -3.01 6.76 -9.81
C GLY A 56 -2.98 5.66 -8.74
N PRO A 57 -4.05 4.85 -8.57
CA PRO A 57 -4.04 3.77 -7.59
C PRO A 57 -2.91 2.76 -7.77
N ARG A 58 -2.50 2.47 -9.01
CA ARG A 58 -1.36 1.57 -9.27
C ARG A 58 -0.03 2.26 -8.97
N ALA A 59 0.12 3.52 -9.38
CA ALA A 59 1.32 4.31 -9.12
C ALA A 59 1.59 4.47 -7.62
N VAL A 60 0.57 4.81 -6.83
CA VAL A 60 0.67 4.97 -5.37
C VAL A 60 1.04 3.65 -4.70
N ARG A 61 0.43 2.52 -5.10
CA ARG A 61 0.79 1.20 -4.57
C ARG A 61 2.28 0.89 -4.78
N ASN A 62 2.80 1.15 -5.97
CA ASN A 62 4.20 0.85 -6.34
C ASN A 62 5.22 1.54 -5.42
N ILE A 63 4.97 2.81 -5.05
CA ILE A 63 5.90 3.58 -4.21
C ILE A 63 5.64 3.42 -2.70
N SER A 64 4.45 2.97 -2.30
CA SER A 64 4.01 2.98 -0.90
C SER A 64 4.86 2.13 0.04
N ALA A 65 5.59 1.14 -0.48
CA ALA A 65 6.48 0.29 0.29
C ALA A 65 7.73 1.03 0.81
N MET A 66 8.07 2.19 0.24
CA MET A 66 9.16 3.05 0.74
C MET A 66 8.77 3.84 1.99
N LEU A 67 7.47 3.98 2.26
CA LEU A 67 6.97 4.86 3.30
C LEU A 67 7.05 4.20 4.68
N ARG A 68 7.34 5.01 5.69
CA ARG A 68 7.34 4.56 7.09
C ARG A 68 5.90 4.29 7.54
N ARG A 69 5.75 3.25 8.36
CA ARG A 69 4.46 2.84 8.92
C ARG A 69 3.99 3.72 10.10
N SER A 70 4.91 4.35 10.83
CA SER A 70 4.62 5.23 11.96
C SER A 70 4.83 6.71 11.62
N HIS A 71 3.95 7.55 12.15
CA HIS A 71 4.01 9.00 12.04
C HIS A 71 4.84 9.59 13.17
N LEU A 72 6.03 10.11 12.86
CA LEU A 72 7.05 10.50 13.84
C LEU A 72 6.63 11.66 14.74
N GLN A 73 6.06 12.74 14.18
CA GLN A 73 5.74 13.96 14.94
C GLN A 73 4.68 13.72 16.03
N TYR A 74 3.77 12.77 15.79
CA TYR A 74 2.68 12.47 16.72
C TYR A 74 2.88 11.14 17.45
N GLY A 75 3.97 10.40 17.15
CA GLY A 75 4.25 9.09 17.74
C GLY A 75 3.19 8.02 17.46
N ILE A 76 2.40 8.17 16.39
CA ILE A 76 1.28 7.27 16.09
C ILE A 76 1.77 6.12 15.22
N ASP A 77 1.45 4.90 15.63
CA ASP A 77 1.61 3.70 14.80
C ASP A 77 0.21 3.09 14.55
N PRO A 78 -0.44 3.42 13.42
CA PRO A 78 -1.79 2.95 13.16
C PRO A 78 -1.86 1.43 13.04
N TRP A 79 -0.78 0.78 12.61
CA TRP A 79 -0.70 -0.66 12.39
C TRP A 79 -0.72 -1.48 13.69
N LYS A 80 -0.30 -0.87 14.81
CA LYS A 80 -0.45 -1.47 16.15
C LYS A 80 -1.86 -1.33 16.71
N GLN A 81 -2.64 -0.37 16.22
CA GLN A 81 -3.94 -0.02 16.77
C GLN A 81 -5.11 -0.65 16.01
N LYS A 82 -4.95 -0.85 14.70
CA LYS A 82 -6.02 -1.28 13.79
C LYS A 82 -5.52 -2.24 12.74
N LYS A 83 -6.43 -3.10 12.26
CA LYS A 83 -6.18 -4.05 11.18
C LYS A 83 -6.52 -3.42 9.83
N PHE A 84 -5.53 -3.37 8.95
CA PHE A 84 -5.63 -2.81 7.59
C PHE A 84 -5.59 -3.91 6.54
N MET A 85 -6.46 -3.81 5.52
CA MET A 85 -6.51 -4.74 4.38
C MET A 85 -6.86 -3.99 3.08
N ILE A 86 -6.55 -4.61 1.94
CA ILE A 86 -6.94 -4.17 0.59
C ILE A 86 -7.95 -5.14 0.03
#